data_AF-T1AYT1-F1
#
_entry.id   AF-T1AYT1-F1
#
_cell.length_a   1.000
_cell.length_b   1.000
_cell.length_c   1.000
_cell.angle_alpha   90.00
_cell.angle_beta   90.00
_cell.angle_gamma   90.00
#
_symmetry.space_group_name_H-M   'P 1'
#
loop_
_entity.id
_entity.type
_entity.pdbx_description
1 polymer ?
#
loop_
_entity_poly.entity_id
_entity_poly.type
_entity_poly.pdbx_seq_one_letter_code
_entity_poly.pdbx_strand_id
1 'polypeptide(L)'
;AEVGNRLREALEGPGPSSVAIIGGANLVNEDAYAWVKLAKSVICTDSVDASLGDGIDAELLATLDRATVDEACSAQCLLLLCGDLREELPVLYLRVREAALSGSTKLVEVSEKPSSLSRYAQVALTYLPGEAPAGVGRVVEAVSAMIGAGGEGLVVAAGKASMAQGDAELNAAIAAISARWPAAKFLPVARRANVMGALEVGAAPGMLPGRIGLEEARDHYESAWGALPGSKGLDTLGILESASRGEITVL
;
A
#
# COMPACT_ATOMS: atom_id res chain seq x y z
N ALA A 1 34.80 5.21 -3.81
CA ALA A 1 35.22 6.57 -4.21
C ALA A 1 34.33 7.10 -5.33
N GLU A 2 34.15 6.36 -6.43
CA GLU A 2 33.35 6.80 -7.58
C GLU A 2 31.89 7.17 -7.26
N VAL A 3 31.16 6.31 -6.54
CA VAL A 3 29.74 6.57 -6.17
C VAL A 3 29.61 7.87 -5.36
N GLY A 4 30.47 8.07 -4.36
CA GLY A 4 30.45 9.28 -3.53
C GLY A 4 30.77 10.56 -4.32
N ASN A 5 31.60 10.47 -5.35
CA ASN A 5 31.91 11.61 -6.22
C ASN A 5 30.70 11.96 -7.09
N ARG A 6 30.07 10.98 -7.76
CA ARG A 6 28.87 11.23 -8.57
C ARG A 6 27.70 11.78 -7.75
N LEU A 7 27.51 11.25 -6.54
CA LEU A 7 26.50 11.77 -5.63
C LEU A 7 26.77 13.23 -5.25
N ARG A 8 28.03 13.57 -4.96
CA ARG A 8 28.41 14.95 -4.66
C ARG A 8 28.18 15.88 -5.85
N GLU A 9 28.54 15.46 -7.06
CA GLU A 9 28.29 16.22 -8.30
C GLU A 9 26.79 16.50 -8.49
N ALA A 10 25.93 15.51 -8.24
CA ALA A 10 24.48 15.69 -8.32
C ALA A 10 23.95 16.65 -7.24
N LEU A 11 24.48 16.58 -6.01
CA LEU A 11 24.09 17.46 -4.92
C LEU A 11 24.55 18.92 -5.11
N GLU A 12 25.76 19.14 -5.64
CA GLU A 12 26.32 20.47 -5.89
C GLU A 12 25.75 21.13 -7.16
N GLY A 13 25.35 20.32 -8.14
CA GLY A 13 24.78 20.80 -9.41
C GLY A 13 23.25 20.89 -9.37
N PRO A 14 22.51 19.87 -9.87
CA PRO A 14 21.03 19.90 -9.91
C PRO A 14 20.34 19.91 -8.53
N GLY A 15 21.02 19.46 -7.48
CA GLY A 15 20.53 19.45 -6.10
C GLY A 15 19.87 18.13 -5.65
N PRO A 16 19.42 18.05 -4.39
CA PRO A 16 18.84 16.84 -3.77
C PRO A 16 17.73 16.17 -4.57
N SER A 17 16.86 16.95 -5.22
CA SER A 17 15.73 16.43 -5.99
C SER A 17 16.13 15.63 -7.23
N SER A 18 17.40 15.71 -7.65
CA SER A 18 17.95 14.92 -8.76
C SER A 18 18.47 13.54 -8.36
N VAL A 19 18.39 13.22 -7.07
CA VAL A 19 18.78 11.93 -6.51
C VAL A 19 17.52 11.22 -6.03
N ALA A 20 17.37 9.96 -6.42
CA ALA A 20 16.27 9.11 -5.99
C ALA A 20 16.80 7.75 -5.54
N ILE A 21 16.01 7.04 -4.74
CA ILE A 21 16.33 5.68 -4.28
C ILE A 21 15.11 4.79 -4.48
N ILE A 22 15.20 3.82 -5.37
CA ILE A 22 14.20 2.74 -5.46
C ILE A 22 14.66 1.61 -4.56
N GLY A 23 14.03 1.55 -3.38
CA GLY A 23 14.27 0.50 -2.40
C GLY A 23 13.60 -0.82 -2.79
N GLY A 24 14.08 -1.91 -2.18
CA GLY A 24 13.46 -3.22 -2.32
C GLY A 24 12.63 -3.59 -1.10
N ALA A 25 11.38 -3.98 -1.29
CA ALA A 25 10.55 -4.62 -0.26
C ALA A 25 10.99 -6.07 0.09
N ASN A 26 12.23 -6.44 -0.25
CA ASN A 26 12.87 -7.72 0.10
C ASN A 26 14.00 -7.53 1.13
N LEU A 27 14.35 -6.28 1.44
CA LEU A 27 15.33 -5.96 2.49
C LEU A 27 14.73 -6.20 3.87
N VAL A 28 15.58 -6.40 4.87
CA VAL A 28 15.16 -6.32 6.28
C VAL A 28 14.83 -4.88 6.66
N ASN A 29 14.09 -4.69 7.76
CA ASN A 29 13.65 -3.35 8.18
C ASN A 29 14.82 -2.42 8.49
N GLU A 30 15.90 -2.97 9.04
CA GLU A 30 17.10 -2.23 9.40
C GLU A 30 17.82 -1.65 8.17
N ASP A 31 17.91 -2.43 7.09
CA ASP A 31 18.50 -2.01 5.82
C ASP A 31 17.60 -0.99 5.11
N ALA A 32 16.28 -1.24 5.10
CA ALA A 32 15.32 -0.28 4.55
C ALA A 32 15.36 1.05 5.32
N TYR A 33 15.47 1.02 6.65
CA TYR A 33 15.64 2.20 7.49
C TYR A 33 16.94 2.95 7.17
N ALA A 34 18.05 2.23 6.96
CA ALA A 34 19.32 2.85 6.59
C ALA A 34 19.21 3.61 5.26
N TRP A 35 18.51 3.04 4.27
CA TRP A 35 18.22 3.71 3.00
C TRP A 35 17.33 4.94 3.17
N VAL A 36 16.26 4.84 3.97
CA VAL A 36 15.36 5.98 4.25
C VAL A 36 16.13 7.10 4.94
N LYS A 37 16.93 6.78 5.95
CA LYS A 37 17.73 7.77 6.67
C LYS A 37 18.76 8.41 5.74
N LEU A 38 19.45 7.63 4.90
CA LEU A 38 20.37 8.17 3.90
C LEU A 38 19.66 9.13 2.94
N ALA A 39 18.53 8.73 2.36
CA ALA A 39 17.75 9.55 1.44
C ALA A 39 17.28 10.86 2.09
N LYS A 40 16.54 10.74 3.18
CA LYS A 40 15.81 11.87 3.75
C LYS A 40 16.71 12.78 4.60
N SER A 41 17.70 12.24 5.32
CA SER A 41 18.54 13.06 6.22
C SER A 41 19.90 13.50 5.69
N VAL A 42 20.51 12.71 4.80
CA VAL A 42 21.86 13.01 4.28
C VAL A 42 21.79 13.62 2.89
N ILE A 43 20.99 13.01 2.01
CA ILE A 43 20.78 13.51 0.64
C ILE A 43 19.73 14.62 0.64
N CYS A 44 18.81 14.63 1.61
CA CYS A 44 17.66 15.53 1.68
C CYS A 44 16.69 15.38 0.50
N THR A 45 16.56 14.16 -0.03
CA THR A 45 15.56 13.79 -1.02
C THR A 45 14.45 12.97 -0.38
N ASP A 46 13.21 13.23 -0.77
CA ASP A 46 12.06 12.43 -0.37
C ASP A 46 11.65 11.42 -1.47
N SER A 47 12.34 11.42 -2.61
CA SER A 47 12.17 10.46 -3.71
C SER A 47 12.79 9.12 -3.32
N VAL A 48 12.17 8.46 -2.34
CA VAL A 48 12.50 7.13 -1.85
C VAL A 48 11.23 6.31 -1.75
N ASP A 49 11.21 5.18 -2.44
CA ASP A 49 10.03 4.31 -2.49
C ASP A 49 10.46 2.85 -2.51
N ALA A 50 9.81 2.03 -1.68
CA ALA A 50 9.95 0.58 -1.70
C ALA A 50 8.90 -0.09 -2.57
N SER A 51 7.80 0.60 -2.92
CA SER A 51 6.76 0.14 -3.84
C SER A 51 7.31 0.06 -5.27
N LEU A 52 6.91 -0.95 -6.05
CA LEU A 52 7.18 -1.00 -7.50
C LEU A 52 5.89 -0.75 -8.29
N GLY A 53 5.03 0.12 -7.77
CA GLY A 53 3.67 0.31 -8.27
C GLY A 53 2.76 -0.89 -8.00
N ASP A 54 3.08 -1.70 -6.99
CA ASP A 54 2.35 -2.93 -6.63
C ASP A 54 1.62 -2.84 -5.28
N GLY A 55 1.74 -1.71 -4.59
CA GLY A 55 1.14 -1.45 -3.28
C GLY A 55 -0.13 -0.61 -3.31
N ILE A 56 -0.66 -0.35 -2.11
CA ILE A 56 -1.63 0.71 -1.84
C ILE A 56 -0.85 1.99 -1.51
N ASP A 57 -1.42 3.15 -1.78
CA ASP A 57 -0.82 4.43 -1.36
C ASP A 57 -0.50 4.43 0.14
N ALA A 58 0.72 4.85 0.48
CA ALA A 58 1.25 4.73 1.84
C ALA A 58 0.57 5.68 2.83
N GLU A 59 0.20 6.88 2.39
CA GLU A 59 -0.53 7.85 3.21
C GLU A 59 -1.95 7.36 3.49
N LEU A 60 -2.66 6.90 2.45
CA LEU A 60 -3.97 6.28 2.61
C LEU A 60 -3.89 5.10 3.58
N LEU A 61 -2.93 4.19 3.38
CA LEU A 61 -2.77 3.02 4.24
C LEU A 61 -2.48 3.37 5.70
N ALA A 62 -1.79 4.48 5.96
CA ALA A 62 -1.52 4.95 7.32
C ALA A 62 -2.80 5.41 8.05
N THR A 63 -3.85 5.82 7.31
CA THR A 63 -5.14 6.23 7.89
C THR A 63 -6.09 5.07 8.21
N LEU A 64 -5.81 3.87 7.72
CA LEU A 64 -6.71 2.72 7.86
C LEU A 64 -6.46 1.96 9.17
N ASP A 65 -7.52 1.46 9.80
CA ASP A 65 -7.38 0.48 10.88
C ASP A 65 -6.96 -0.87 10.30
N ARG A 66 -5.78 -1.38 10.68
CA ARG A 66 -5.20 -2.59 10.10
C ARG A 66 -5.79 -3.85 10.72
N ALA A 67 -6.21 -4.78 9.87
CA ALA A 67 -6.56 -6.13 10.26
C ALA A 67 -5.34 -7.06 10.26
N THR A 68 -5.35 -8.02 11.16
CA THR A 68 -4.54 -9.23 11.11
C THR A 68 -5.18 -10.28 10.20
N VAL A 69 -4.40 -11.29 9.82
CA VAL A 69 -4.93 -12.45 9.07
C VAL A 69 -5.97 -13.21 9.90
N ASP A 70 -5.79 -13.27 11.22
CA ASP A 70 -6.72 -13.95 12.13
C ASP A 70 -8.06 -13.23 12.15
N GLU A 71 -8.06 -11.90 12.28
CA GLU A 71 -9.27 -11.10 12.19
C GLU A 71 -9.97 -11.25 10.84
N ALA A 72 -9.23 -11.33 9.73
CA ALA A 72 -9.82 -11.58 8.41
C ALA A 72 -10.51 -12.95 8.31
N CYS A 73 -10.00 -13.97 9.03
CA CYS A 73 -10.56 -15.32 9.01
C CYS A 73 -11.71 -15.50 10.02
N SER A 74 -11.80 -14.65 11.04
CA SER A 74 -12.88 -14.68 12.05
C SER A 74 -13.87 -13.52 11.91
N ALA A 75 -13.77 -12.73 10.85
CA ALA A 75 -14.67 -11.62 10.59
C ALA A 75 -16.09 -12.12 10.36
N GLN A 76 -17.08 -11.26 10.65
CA GLN A 76 -18.46 -11.55 10.25
C GLN A 76 -18.60 -11.53 8.72
N CYS A 77 -17.87 -10.62 8.07
CA CYS A 77 -17.73 -10.56 6.62
C CYS A 77 -16.30 -10.17 6.22
N LEU A 78 -15.74 -10.92 5.27
CA LEU A 78 -14.51 -10.59 4.56
C LEU A 78 -14.87 -10.11 3.15
N LEU A 79 -14.57 -8.85 2.84
CA LEU A 79 -14.68 -8.28 1.50
C LEU A 79 -13.32 -8.41 0.79
N LEU A 80 -13.29 -9.16 -0.31
CA LEU A 80 -12.13 -9.25 -1.18
C LEU A 80 -12.20 -8.16 -2.25
N LEU A 81 -11.22 -7.25 -2.21
CA LEU A 81 -10.94 -6.25 -3.24
C LEU A 81 -9.46 -6.38 -3.62
N CYS A 82 -9.11 -7.52 -4.21
CA CYS A 82 -7.75 -7.88 -4.54
C CYS A 82 -7.68 -8.86 -5.72
N GLY A 83 -6.46 -9.25 -6.10
CA GLY A 83 -6.22 -10.32 -7.07
C GLY A 83 -6.57 -11.71 -6.53
N ASP A 84 -6.22 -12.75 -7.29
CA ASP A 84 -6.44 -14.13 -6.84
C ASP A 84 -5.43 -14.50 -5.75
N LEU A 85 -5.91 -14.60 -4.51
CA LEU A 85 -5.09 -14.99 -3.37
C LEU A 85 -4.42 -16.35 -3.54
N ARG A 86 -4.99 -17.28 -4.34
CA ARG A 86 -4.33 -18.57 -4.60
C ARG A 86 -3.00 -18.39 -5.31
N GLU A 87 -2.95 -17.45 -6.24
CA GLU A 87 -1.78 -17.19 -7.08
C GLU A 87 -0.78 -16.26 -6.37
N GLU A 88 -1.28 -15.30 -5.59
CA GLU A 88 -0.45 -14.26 -4.97
C GLU A 88 -0.02 -14.59 -3.54
N LEU A 89 -0.93 -15.12 -2.71
CA LEU A 89 -0.71 -15.41 -1.29
C LEU A 89 -1.31 -16.77 -0.89
N PRO A 90 -0.71 -17.90 -1.33
CA PRO A 90 -1.32 -19.24 -1.20
C PRO A 90 -1.69 -19.62 0.24
N VAL A 91 -0.88 -19.20 1.22
CA VAL A 91 -1.16 -19.48 2.65
C VAL A 91 -2.37 -18.70 3.13
N LEU A 92 -2.49 -17.41 2.76
CA LEU A 92 -3.69 -16.61 3.07
C LEU A 92 -4.92 -17.22 2.41
N TYR A 93 -4.82 -17.63 1.15
CA TYR A 93 -5.89 -18.32 0.45
C TYR A 93 -6.37 -19.58 1.18
N LEU A 94 -5.46 -20.44 1.67
CA LEU A 94 -5.85 -21.65 2.40
C LEU A 94 -6.65 -21.32 3.67
N ARG A 95 -6.24 -20.28 4.40
CA ARG A 95 -6.91 -19.83 5.63
C ARG A 95 -8.28 -19.22 5.35
N VAL A 96 -8.37 -18.33 4.36
CA VAL A 96 -9.64 -17.72 3.95
C VAL A 96 -10.61 -18.77 3.41
N ARG A 97 -10.11 -19.73 2.62
CA ARG A 97 -10.94 -20.83 2.11
C ARG A 97 -11.52 -21.67 3.25
N GLU A 98 -10.70 -22.01 4.25
CA GLU A 98 -11.17 -22.76 5.42
C GLU A 98 -12.21 -21.98 6.23
N ALA A 99 -11.98 -20.67 6.43
CA ALA A 99 -12.93 -19.80 7.10
C ALA A 99 -14.28 -19.73 6.36
N ALA A 100 -14.26 -19.67 5.03
CA ALA A 100 -15.47 -19.68 4.21
C ALA A 100 -16.19 -21.05 4.24
N LEU A 101 -15.46 -22.17 4.17
CA LEU A 101 -16.02 -23.52 4.18
C LEU A 101 -16.63 -23.90 5.54
N SER A 102 -15.98 -23.51 6.63
CA SER A 102 -16.49 -23.72 8.00
C SER A 102 -17.66 -22.81 8.36
N GLY A 103 -17.92 -21.77 7.55
CA GLY A 103 -18.92 -20.75 7.84
C GLY A 103 -18.49 -19.74 8.91
N SER A 104 -17.20 -19.71 9.27
CA SER A 104 -16.65 -18.78 10.26
C SER A 104 -16.68 -17.33 9.76
N THR A 105 -16.53 -17.12 8.46
CA THR A 105 -16.66 -15.81 7.81
C THR A 105 -17.56 -15.90 6.59
N LYS A 106 -18.40 -14.88 6.37
CA LYS A 106 -19.01 -14.65 5.06
C LYS A 106 -17.97 -14.01 4.16
N LEU A 107 -17.97 -14.37 2.88
CA LEU A 107 -17.10 -13.86 1.86
C LEU A 107 -17.90 -13.09 0.81
N VAL A 108 -17.50 -11.85 0.58
CA VAL A 108 -17.98 -11.02 -0.53
C VAL A 108 -16.78 -10.73 -1.42
N GLU A 109 -16.90 -10.99 -2.71
CA GLU A 109 -15.85 -10.73 -3.68
C GLU A 109 -16.27 -9.64 -4.65
N VAL A 110 -15.40 -8.65 -4.81
CA VAL A 110 -15.51 -7.58 -5.80
C VAL A 110 -14.22 -7.59 -6.61
N SER A 111 -14.24 -8.13 -7.82
CA SER A 111 -13.03 -8.39 -8.62
C SER A 111 -13.22 -8.15 -10.11
N GLU A 112 -12.14 -7.93 -10.86
CA GLU A 112 -12.19 -7.77 -12.33
C GLU A 112 -12.52 -9.07 -13.07
N LYS A 113 -12.22 -10.20 -12.42
CA LYS A 113 -12.46 -11.56 -12.92
C LYS A 113 -12.69 -12.49 -11.73
N PRO A 114 -13.49 -13.55 -11.90
CA PRO A 114 -13.66 -14.55 -10.85
C PRO A 114 -12.32 -15.14 -10.41
N SER A 115 -12.08 -15.17 -9.10
CA SER A 115 -10.92 -15.79 -8.47
C SER A 115 -11.20 -17.23 -8.03
N SER A 116 -10.15 -17.88 -7.52
CA SER A 116 -10.23 -19.19 -6.90
C SER A 116 -11.16 -19.26 -5.67
N LEU A 117 -11.56 -18.11 -5.11
CA LEU A 117 -12.46 -18.02 -3.97
C LEU A 117 -13.92 -17.71 -4.34
N SER A 118 -14.22 -17.31 -5.59
CA SER A 118 -15.57 -16.88 -5.99
C SER A 118 -16.66 -17.91 -5.73
N ARG A 119 -16.34 -19.20 -5.89
CA ARG A 119 -17.30 -20.29 -5.64
C ARG A 119 -17.69 -20.46 -4.17
N TYR A 120 -16.96 -19.84 -3.23
CA TYR A 120 -17.24 -19.86 -1.80
C TYR A 120 -17.87 -18.55 -1.32
N ALA A 121 -17.93 -17.53 -2.17
CA ALA A 121 -18.49 -16.23 -1.82
C ALA A 121 -20.02 -16.27 -1.81
N GLN A 122 -20.64 -15.63 -0.80
CA GLN A 122 -22.09 -15.42 -0.79
C GLN A 122 -22.49 -14.39 -1.86
N VAL A 123 -21.58 -13.45 -2.16
CA VAL A 123 -21.73 -12.48 -3.24
C VAL A 123 -20.41 -12.42 -3.99
N ALA A 124 -20.44 -12.70 -5.30
CA ALA A 124 -19.31 -12.49 -6.19
C ALA A 124 -19.74 -11.52 -7.29
N LEU A 125 -19.11 -10.34 -7.33
CA LEU A 125 -19.42 -9.28 -8.27
C LEU A 125 -18.20 -8.99 -9.14
N THR A 126 -18.39 -9.16 -10.45
CA THR A 126 -17.38 -8.76 -11.44
C THR A 126 -17.61 -7.31 -11.90
N TYR A 127 -16.52 -6.55 -12.02
CA TYR A 127 -16.50 -5.18 -12.57
C TYR A 127 -15.47 -5.07 -13.72
N LEU A 128 -15.59 -4.04 -14.58
CA LEU A 128 -14.61 -3.81 -15.65
C LEU A 128 -13.36 -3.10 -15.11
N PRO A 129 -12.15 -3.33 -15.67
CA PRO A 129 -10.96 -2.60 -15.24
C PRO A 129 -11.20 -1.09 -15.16
N GLY A 130 -10.87 -0.50 -14.00
CA GLY A 130 -11.14 0.91 -13.69
C GLY A 130 -12.46 1.20 -12.96
N GLU A 131 -13.37 0.23 -12.86
CA GLU A 131 -14.69 0.39 -12.22
C GLU A 131 -14.73 -0.10 -10.76
N ALA A 132 -13.59 -0.30 -10.11
CA ALA A 132 -13.53 -0.84 -8.75
C ALA A 132 -14.41 -0.05 -7.75
N PRO A 133 -14.42 1.30 -7.71
CA PRO A 133 -15.31 2.05 -6.83
C PRO A 133 -16.81 1.81 -7.11
N ALA A 134 -17.20 1.72 -8.38
CA ALA A 134 -18.57 1.41 -8.77
C ALA A 134 -18.95 -0.04 -8.40
N GLY A 135 -18.01 -0.98 -8.54
CA GLY A 135 -18.16 -2.36 -8.09
C GLY A 135 -18.45 -2.46 -6.59
N VAL A 136 -17.68 -1.74 -5.77
CA VAL A 136 -17.92 -1.64 -4.31
C VAL A 136 -19.33 -1.11 -4.04
N GLY A 137 -19.75 -0.03 -4.71
CA GLY A 137 -21.08 0.56 -4.55
C GLY A 137 -22.22 -0.44 -4.76
N ARG A 138 -22.05 -1.41 -5.66
CA ARG A 138 -23.05 -2.43 -5.98
C ARG A 138 -23.19 -3.53 -4.92
N VAL A 139 -22.21 -3.70 -4.03
CA VAL A 139 -22.28 -4.69 -2.94
C VAL A 139 -22.63 -4.07 -1.59
N VAL A 140 -22.73 -2.74 -1.48
CA VAL A 140 -22.96 -2.03 -0.21
C VAL A 140 -24.17 -2.56 0.57
N GLU A 141 -25.32 -2.72 -0.10
CA GLU A 141 -26.53 -3.21 0.55
C GLU A 141 -26.38 -4.66 1.04
N ALA A 142 -25.77 -5.52 0.23
CA ALA A 142 -25.54 -6.91 0.59
C ALA A 142 -24.57 -7.04 1.77
N VAL A 143 -23.47 -6.27 1.77
CA VAL A 143 -22.51 -6.23 2.89
C VAL A 143 -23.16 -5.66 4.14
N SER A 144 -23.91 -4.56 4.03
CA SER A 144 -24.60 -3.95 5.17
C SER A 144 -25.64 -4.88 5.80
N ALA A 145 -26.32 -5.71 5.00
CA ALA A 145 -27.21 -6.75 5.51
C ALA A 145 -26.46 -7.87 6.27
N MET A 146 -25.16 -8.07 6.01
CA MET A 146 -24.34 -9.08 6.69
C MET A 146 -23.77 -8.61 8.02
N ILE A 147 -23.35 -7.35 8.13
CA ILE A 147 -22.58 -6.79 9.27
C ILE A 147 -23.27 -5.63 10.01
N GLY A 148 -24.31 -5.02 9.44
CA GLY A 148 -24.89 -3.78 9.95
C GLY A 148 -24.32 -2.53 9.27
N ALA A 149 -24.77 -1.35 9.71
CA ALA A 149 -24.50 -0.09 9.03
C ALA A 149 -23.11 0.52 9.35
N GLY A 150 -22.53 0.22 10.52
CA GLY A 150 -21.31 0.86 11.02
C GLY A 150 -19.99 0.24 10.56
N GLY A 151 -20.01 -0.99 10.04
CA GLY A 151 -18.79 -1.69 9.63
C GLY A 151 -18.27 -2.69 10.65
N GLU A 152 -18.94 -2.84 11.79
CA GLU A 152 -18.48 -3.74 12.85
C GLU A 152 -18.40 -5.19 12.33
N GLY A 153 -17.21 -5.79 12.42
CA GLY A 153 -16.98 -7.15 11.93
C GLY A 153 -16.76 -7.27 10.42
N LEU A 154 -16.60 -6.15 9.69
CA LEU A 154 -16.08 -6.15 8.33
C LEU A 154 -14.56 -6.08 8.32
N VAL A 155 -13.95 -7.03 7.61
CA VAL A 155 -12.55 -6.96 7.20
C VAL A 155 -12.48 -6.86 5.68
N VAL A 156 -11.60 -6.02 5.17
CA VAL A 156 -11.42 -5.75 3.74
C VAL A 156 -10.01 -6.18 3.35
N ALA A 157 -9.88 -7.26 2.59
CA ALA A 157 -8.61 -7.63 1.98
C ALA A 157 -8.43 -6.79 0.70
N ALA A 158 -7.54 -5.81 0.75
CA ALA A 158 -7.37 -4.82 -0.31
C ALA A 158 -5.98 -4.91 -0.94
N GLY A 159 -5.91 -4.92 -2.27
CA GLY A 159 -4.65 -4.87 -3.02
C GLY A 159 -4.91 -4.80 -4.52
N LYS A 160 -3.87 -4.62 -5.32
CA LYS A 160 -4.02 -4.56 -6.77
C LYS A 160 -4.51 -5.90 -7.34
N ALA A 161 -5.61 -5.88 -8.08
CA ALA A 161 -6.12 -7.01 -8.84
C ALA A 161 -5.14 -7.45 -9.95
N SER A 162 -4.38 -6.51 -10.52
CA SER A 162 -3.32 -6.78 -11.48
C SER A 162 -2.30 -5.63 -11.48
N MET A 163 -1.10 -5.84 -12.04
CA MET A 163 -0.11 -4.76 -12.20
C MET A 163 -0.57 -3.66 -13.18
N ALA A 164 -1.56 -3.93 -14.02
CA ALA A 164 -2.11 -2.95 -14.96
C ALA A 164 -3.19 -2.07 -14.31
N GLN A 165 -3.63 -2.39 -13.09
CA GLN A 165 -4.61 -1.58 -12.38
C GLN A 165 -3.98 -0.26 -11.94
N GLY A 166 -4.66 0.85 -12.25
CA GLY A 166 -4.27 2.17 -11.78
C GLY A 166 -4.43 2.30 -10.26
N ASP A 167 -3.54 3.09 -9.66
CA ASP A 167 -3.54 3.35 -8.21
C ASP A 167 -4.78 4.16 -7.79
N ALA A 168 -5.19 5.11 -8.62
CA ALA A 168 -6.29 6.02 -8.34
C ALA A 168 -7.61 5.28 -8.07
N GLU A 169 -7.93 4.27 -8.88
CA GLU A 169 -9.19 3.54 -8.78
C GLU A 169 -9.23 2.63 -7.56
N LEU A 170 -8.10 1.98 -7.23
CA LEU A 170 -7.99 1.17 -6.02
C LEU A 170 -8.08 2.06 -4.76
N ASN A 171 -7.33 3.17 -4.73
CA ASN A 171 -7.33 4.10 -3.61
C ASN A 171 -8.71 4.73 -3.41
N ALA A 172 -9.40 5.10 -4.50
CA ALA A 172 -10.77 5.61 -4.44
C ALA A 172 -11.76 4.57 -3.90
N ALA A 173 -11.62 3.30 -4.29
CA ALA A 173 -12.45 2.23 -3.77
C ALA A 173 -12.22 2.00 -2.26
N ILE A 174 -10.95 1.95 -1.83
CA ILE A 174 -10.59 1.83 -0.41
C ILE A 174 -11.12 3.02 0.41
N ALA A 175 -10.95 4.25 -0.08
CA ALA A 175 -11.45 5.44 0.57
C ALA A 175 -12.99 5.43 0.68
N ALA A 176 -13.70 4.99 -0.37
CA ALA A 176 -15.15 4.85 -0.35
C ALA A 176 -15.62 3.81 0.67
N ILE A 177 -14.92 2.68 0.79
CA ILE A 177 -15.20 1.64 1.80
C ILE A 177 -14.99 2.20 3.20
N SER A 178 -13.85 2.84 3.46
CA SER A 178 -13.51 3.42 4.77
C SER A 178 -14.52 4.49 5.21
N ALA A 179 -14.92 5.37 4.28
CA ALA A 179 -15.94 6.38 4.56
C ALA A 179 -17.33 5.75 4.81
N ARG A 180 -17.67 4.66 4.13
CA ARG A 180 -18.97 3.99 4.26
C ARG A 180 -19.10 3.15 5.53
N TRP A 181 -18.01 2.53 5.96
CA TRP A 181 -17.93 1.63 7.11
C TRP A 181 -16.73 2.03 7.99
N PRO A 182 -16.88 3.07 8.83
CA PRO A 182 -15.76 3.59 9.63
C PRO A 182 -15.16 2.60 10.63
N ALA A 183 -15.92 1.57 11.03
CA ALA A 183 -15.42 0.50 11.91
C ALA A 183 -14.78 -0.69 11.16
N ALA A 184 -14.70 -0.63 9.82
CA ALA A 184 -14.09 -1.68 9.02
C ALA A 184 -12.57 -1.70 9.20
N LYS A 185 -12.00 -2.90 9.25
CA LYS A 185 -10.55 -3.09 9.25
C LYS A 185 -10.04 -3.49 7.87
N PHE A 186 -8.80 -3.16 7.57
CA PHE A 186 -8.19 -3.39 6.27
C PHE A 186 -6.98 -4.31 6.39
N LEU A 187 -6.97 -5.39 5.63
CA LEU A 187 -5.85 -6.29 5.45
C LEU A 187 -5.17 -5.97 4.11
N PRO A 188 -3.99 -5.34 4.10
CA PRO A 188 -3.26 -5.08 2.86
C PRO A 188 -2.76 -6.38 2.23
N VAL A 189 -3.11 -6.58 0.97
CA VAL A 189 -2.66 -7.70 0.13
C VAL A 189 -1.45 -7.21 -0.65
N ALA A 190 -0.26 -7.39 -0.07
CA ALA A 190 1.01 -7.04 -0.68
C ALA A 190 1.69 -8.30 -1.25
N ARG A 191 2.28 -8.18 -2.46
CA ARG A 191 2.92 -9.30 -3.17
C ARG A 191 4.35 -9.58 -2.72
N ARG A 192 5.05 -8.56 -2.20
CA ARG A 192 6.44 -8.68 -1.77
C ARG A 192 6.53 -8.76 -0.25
N ALA A 193 7.49 -9.55 0.23
CA ALA A 193 7.53 -10.05 1.60
C ALA A 193 7.57 -8.96 2.68
N ASN A 194 8.27 -7.85 2.42
CA ASN A 194 8.50 -6.80 3.41
C ASN A 194 7.97 -5.42 2.99
N VAL A 195 6.91 -5.35 2.18
CA VAL A 195 6.29 -4.06 1.82
C VAL A 195 5.84 -3.32 3.08
N MET A 196 5.13 -4.03 3.97
CA MET A 196 4.62 -3.44 5.20
C MET A 196 5.73 -2.95 6.13
N GLY A 197 6.84 -3.69 6.25
CA GLY A 197 7.98 -3.28 7.06
C GLY A 197 8.73 -2.08 6.44
N ALA A 198 8.89 -2.06 5.11
CA ALA A 198 9.45 -0.93 4.40
C ALA A 198 8.61 0.35 4.58
N LEU A 199 7.28 0.24 4.51
CA LEU A 199 6.38 1.37 4.80
C LEU A 199 6.43 1.80 6.27
N GLU A 200 6.55 0.86 7.21
CA GLU A 200 6.68 1.16 8.64
C GLU A 200 7.95 1.99 8.93
N VAL A 201 9.04 1.77 8.18
CA VAL A 201 10.28 2.56 8.31
C VAL A 201 10.32 3.81 7.43
N GLY A 202 9.23 4.16 6.73
CA GLY A 202 9.13 5.39 5.94
C GLY A 202 9.75 5.29 4.54
N ALA A 203 9.87 4.09 3.97
CA ALA A 203 10.33 3.89 2.59
C ALA A 203 9.21 4.15 1.58
N ALA A 204 8.60 5.33 1.68
CA ALA A 204 7.64 5.88 0.74
C ALA A 204 7.76 7.42 0.72
N PRO A 205 7.41 8.06 -0.40
CA PRO A 205 7.36 9.51 -0.47
C PRO A 205 6.30 10.07 0.48
N GLY A 206 6.62 11.16 1.17
CA GLY A 206 5.76 11.84 2.13
C GLY A 206 5.70 11.16 3.49
N MET A 207 6.35 10.01 3.68
CA MET A 207 6.28 9.23 4.91
C MET A 207 7.61 9.21 5.67
N LEU A 208 7.52 9.25 7.00
CA LEU A 208 8.61 9.05 7.94
C LEU A 208 8.38 7.76 8.75
N PRO A 209 9.41 7.20 9.42
CA PRO A 209 9.24 5.99 10.22
C PRO A 209 8.13 6.14 11.26
N GLY A 210 7.35 5.08 11.45
CA GLY A 210 6.15 5.08 12.29
C GLY A 210 4.86 5.41 11.54
N ARG A 211 4.86 5.37 10.20
CA ARG A 211 3.68 5.66 9.35
C ARG A 211 3.12 7.06 9.58
N ILE A 212 4.00 8.03 9.77
CA ILE A 212 3.64 9.43 10.01
C ILE A 212 4.08 10.31 8.85
N GLY A 213 3.31 11.36 8.54
CA GLY A 213 3.62 12.25 7.42
C GLY A 213 4.92 13.05 7.65
N LEU A 214 5.62 13.37 6.56
CA LEU A 214 6.85 14.17 6.56
C LEU A 214 6.66 15.51 7.28
N GLU A 215 5.60 16.23 6.93
CA GLU A 215 5.29 17.53 7.54
C GLU A 215 4.79 17.39 8.98
N GLU A 216 4.05 16.33 9.28
CA GLU A 216 3.50 16.10 10.62
C GLU A 216 4.59 15.82 11.66
N ALA A 217 5.63 15.05 11.29
CA ALA A 217 6.70 14.66 12.20
C ALA A 217 8.01 15.43 11.99
N ARG A 218 7.99 16.53 11.22
CA ARG A 218 9.17 17.31 10.85
C ARG A 218 10.03 17.69 12.05
N ASP A 219 9.44 18.36 13.04
CA ASP A 219 10.18 18.84 14.23
C ASP A 219 10.87 17.71 15.00
N HIS A 220 10.20 16.57 15.14
CA HIS A 220 10.75 15.40 15.83
C HIS A 220 11.97 14.84 15.09
N TYR A 221 11.84 14.66 13.78
CA TYR A 221 12.88 14.05 12.97
C TYR A 221 14.02 15.01 12.62
N GLU A 222 13.78 16.31 12.46
CA GLU A 222 14.86 17.31 12.35
C GLU A 222 15.68 17.38 13.64
N SER A 223 15.03 17.30 14.82
CA SER A 223 15.77 17.21 16.08
C SER A 223 16.64 15.95 16.19
N ALA A 224 16.21 14.83 15.61
CA ALA A 224 16.90 13.54 15.73
C ALA A 224 17.95 13.31 14.62
N TRP A 225 17.67 13.78 13.40
CA TRP A 225 18.45 13.50 12.19
C TRP A 225 19.14 14.73 11.60
N GLY A 226 18.77 15.93 12.03
CA GLY A 226 19.29 17.20 11.52
C GLY A 226 18.44 17.75 10.39
N ALA A 227 18.71 17.33 9.15
CA ALA A 227 18.00 17.82 7.98
C ALA A 227 16.92 16.84 7.50
N LEU A 228 15.90 17.38 6.84
CA LEU A 228 14.87 16.62 6.14
C LEU A 228 14.60 17.26 4.78
N PRO A 229 13.96 16.54 3.84
CA PRO A 229 13.53 17.11 2.57
C PRO A 229 12.49 18.20 2.81
N GLY A 230 12.48 19.24 1.96
CA GLY A 230 11.55 20.37 2.07
C GLY A 230 10.16 20.10 1.50
N SER A 231 9.97 19.00 0.77
CA SER A 231 8.70 18.63 0.14
C SER A 231 8.61 17.13 -0.11
N LYS A 232 7.39 16.64 -0.32
CA LYS A 232 7.12 15.27 -0.79
C LYS A 232 7.83 15.01 -2.12
N GLY A 233 8.44 13.83 -2.23
CA GLY A 233 9.18 13.37 -3.38
C GLY A 233 8.34 12.55 -4.35
N LEU A 234 9.03 11.83 -5.24
CA LEU A 234 8.43 11.01 -6.28
C LEU A 234 8.35 9.55 -5.84
N ASP A 235 7.26 8.87 -6.19
CA ASP A 235 7.14 7.41 -6.11
C ASP A 235 7.98 6.73 -7.21
N THR A 236 8.08 5.40 -7.19
CA THR A 236 8.90 4.66 -8.16
C THR A 236 8.56 5.00 -9.62
N LEU A 237 7.27 5.15 -9.96
CA LEU A 237 6.90 5.49 -11.35
C LEU A 237 7.36 6.91 -11.70
N GLY A 238 7.10 7.88 -10.83
CA GLY A 238 7.54 9.26 -10.99
C GLY A 238 9.07 9.38 -11.08
N ILE A 239 9.81 8.59 -10.29
CA ILE A 239 11.28 8.51 -10.35
C ILE A 239 11.73 8.07 -11.74
N LEU A 240 11.15 6.98 -12.27
CA LEU A 240 11.52 6.45 -13.59
C LEU A 240 11.16 7.41 -14.73
N GLU A 241 9.99 8.07 -14.64
CA GLU A 241 9.59 9.10 -15.61
C GLU A 241 10.54 10.29 -15.58
N SER A 242 10.87 10.82 -14.40
CA SER A 242 11.83 11.92 -14.25
C SER A 242 13.25 11.53 -14.67
N ALA A 243 13.68 10.30 -14.42
CA ALA A 243 14.94 9.78 -14.93
C ALA A 243 14.97 9.76 -16.48
N SER A 244 13.87 9.36 -17.12
CA SER A 244 13.75 9.38 -18.59
C SER A 244 13.85 10.78 -19.20
N ARG A 245 13.49 11.81 -18.43
CA ARG A 245 13.62 13.23 -18.79
C ARG A 245 14.97 13.84 -18.40
N GLY A 246 15.83 13.09 -17.71
CA GLY A 246 17.13 13.58 -17.21
C GLY A 246 17.05 14.46 -15.96
N GLU A 247 15.90 14.48 -15.27
CA GLU A 247 15.70 15.22 -14.02
C GLU A 247 16.28 14.47 -12.82
N ILE A 248 16.16 13.13 -12.81
CA ILE A 248 16.92 12.26 -11.91
C ILE A 248 18.23 11.89 -12.60
N THR A 249 19.34 12.26 -11.98
CA THR A 249 20.70 12.05 -12.50
C THR A 249 21.46 10.95 -11.75
N VAL A 250 21.00 10.62 -10.54
CA VAL A 250 21.51 9.53 -9.70
C VAL A 250 20.34 8.72 -9.15
N LEU A 251 20.40 7.40 -9.36
CA LEU A 251 19.42 6.41 -8.92
C LEU A 251 20.12 5.23 -8.24
#